data_AF-A0A3B9X6S9-F1
#
_entry.id   AF-A0A3B9X6S9-F1
#
_cell.length_a   1.000
_cell.length_b   1.000
_cell.length_c   1.000
_cell.angle_alpha   90.00
_cell.angle_beta   90.00
_cell.angle_gamma   90.00
#
_symmetry.space_group_name_H-M   'P 1'
#
loop_
_entity.id
_entity.type
_entity.pdbx_description
1 polymer ?
#
loop_
_entity_poly.entity_id
_entity_poly.type
_entity_poly.pdbx_seq_one_letter_code
_entity_poly.pdbx_strand_id
1 'polypeptide(L)' 'MTSKQKALNDLFFAFQDFRKWDTYGIAFKLMDQRKVRLIDIKDVAAQIGISPEVIEMRRRDWVSL' A
#
# COMPACT_ATOMS: atom_id res chain seq x y z
N MET A 1 -13.01 -14.68 7.99
CA MET A 1 -12.37 -13.41 7.57
C MET A 1 -12.68 -13.17 6.10
N THR A 2 -13.11 -11.97 5.70
CA THR A 2 -13.42 -11.67 4.30
C THR A 2 -12.13 -11.46 3.49
N SER A 3 -12.19 -11.67 2.16
CA SER A 3 -11.05 -11.42 1.26
C SER A 3 -10.51 -9.98 1.38
N LYS A 4 -11.40 -9.00 1.56
CA LYS A 4 -11.05 -7.60 1.79
C LYS A 4 -10.32 -7.39 3.12
N GLN A 5 -10.81 -7.98 4.21
CA GLN A 5 -10.16 -7.84 5.51
C GLN A 5 -8.75 -8.44 5.50
N LYS A 6 -8.57 -9.58 4.82
CA LYS A 6 -7.24 -10.17 4.64
C LYS A 6 -6.28 -9.20 3.96
N ALA A 7 -6.72 -8.56 2.87
CA ALA A 7 -5.88 -7.64 2.12
C ALA A 7 -5.52 -6.38 2.92
N LEU A 8 -6.42 -5.86 3.74
CA LEU A 8 -6.14 -4.74 4.64
C LEU A 8 -5.14 -5.13 5.73
N ASN A 9 -5.23 -6.34 6.27
CA ASN A 9 -4.25 -6.85 7.22
C ASN A 9 -2.87 -7.03 6.57
N ASP A 10 -2.82 -7.67 5.39
CA ASP A 10 -1.58 -7.86 4.61
C ASP A 10 -0.92 -6.50 4.31
N LEU A 11 -1.74 -5.48 3.95
CA LEU A 11 -1.29 -4.10 3.75
C LEU A 11 -0.74 -3.48 5.04
N PHE A 12 -1.46 -3.59 6.16
CA PHE A 12 -1.02 -3.05 7.45
C PHE A 12 0.31 -3.64 7.91
N PHE A 13 0.47 -4.97 7.82
CA PHE A 13 1.72 -5.63 8.20
C PHE A 13 2.90 -5.23 7.31
N ALA A 14 2.67 -5.02 6.00
CA ALA A 14 3.71 -4.57 5.09
C ALA A 14 4.23 -3.15 5.43
N PHE A 15 3.37 -2.30 5.98
CA PHE A 15 3.75 -0.95 6.43
C PHE A 15 4.35 -0.95 7.84
N GLN A 16 3.96 -1.86 8.73
CA GLN A 16 4.60 -1.97 10.05
C GLN A 16 6.08 -2.40 9.96
N ASP A 17 6.40 -3.39 9.13
CA ASP A 17 7.79 -3.79 8.81
C ASP A 17 8.24 -3.09 7.53
N PHE A 18 8.29 -1.75 7.56
CA PHE A 18 8.51 -0.95 6.36
C PHE A 18 9.86 -1.25 5.71
N ARG A 19 9.83 -2.04 4.63
CA ARG A 19 10.95 -2.30 3.73
C ARG A 19 10.64 -1.65 2.40
N LYS A 20 11.09 -0.40 2.25
CA LYS A 20 10.72 0.54 1.18
C LYS A 20 10.19 -0.09 -0.11
N TRP A 21 11.03 -0.78 -0.88
CA TRP A 21 10.62 -1.34 -2.17
C TRP A 21 9.68 -2.55 -2.05
N ASP A 22 9.89 -3.41 -1.04
CA ASP A 22 9.02 -4.56 -0.76
C ASP A 22 7.61 -4.10 -0.36
N THR A 23 7.51 -3.13 0.55
CA THR A 23 6.23 -2.59 1.03
C THR A 23 5.42 -1.96 -0.11
N TYR A 24 6.06 -1.13 -0.96
CA TYR A 24 5.38 -0.54 -2.11
C TYR A 24 4.95 -1.60 -3.12
N GLY A 25 5.80 -2.61 -3.38
CA GLY A 25 5.47 -3.73 -4.25
C GLY A 25 4.24 -4.50 -3.76
N ILE A 26 4.16 -4.80 -2.46
CA ILE A 26 2.99 -5.47 -1.86
C ILE A 26 1.74 -4.59 -1.98
N ALA A 27 1.83 -3.32 -1.58
CA ALA A 27 0.69 -2.41 -1.58
C ALA A 27 0.11 -2.22 -2.99
N PHE A 28 0.97 -1.96 -3.98
CA PHE A 28 0.56 -1.75 -5.36
C PHE A 28 0.07 -3.03 -6.02
N LYS A 29 0.65 -4.19 -5.71
CA LYS A 29 0.11 -5.48 -6.18
C LYS A 29 -1.29 -5.75 -5.62
N LEU A 30 -1.55 -5.45 -4.35
CA LEU A 30 -2.90 -5.59 -3.77
C LEU A 30 -3.89 -4.63 -4.43
N MET A 31 -3.46 -3.42 -4.77
CA MET A 31 -4.26 -2.45 -5.51
C MET A 31 -4.56 -2.92 -6.94
N ASP A 32 -3.55 -3.40 -7.67
CA ASP A 32 -3.68 -3.92 -9.04
C ASP A 32 -4.61 -5.14 -9.09
N GLN A 33 -4.62 -5.96 -8.02
CA GLN A 33 -5.57 -7.06 -7.81
C GLN A 33 -6.98 -6.60 -7.36
N ARG A 34 -7.22 -5.28 -7.28
CA ARG A 34 -8.48 -4.66 -6.81
C ARG A 34 -8.88 -5.09 -5.39
N LYS A 35 -7.91 -5.48 -4.56
CA LYS A 35 -8.16 -5.91 -3.17
C LYS A 35 -8.17 -4.73 -2.20
N VAL A 36 -7.41 -3.69 -2.52
CA VAL A 36 -7.37 -2.40 -1.79
C VAL A 36 -7.43 -1.25 -2.79
N ARG A 37 -7.79 -0.06 -2.32
CA ARG A 37 -7.78 1.18 -3.10
C ARG A 37 -6.57 2.02 -2.72
N LEU A 38 -6.20 2.97 -3.58
CA LEU A 38 -5.11 3.91 -3.30
C LEU A 38 -5.32 4.68 -1.97
N ILE A 39 -6.57 5.04 -1.65
CA ILE A 39 -6.89 5.70 -0.38
C ILE A 39 -6.58 4.80 0.83
N ASP A 40 -6.84 3.50 0.73
CA ASP A 40 -6.56 2.56 1.83
C ASP A 40 -5.03 2.46 2.08
N ILE A 41 -4.22 2.54 1.02
CA ILE A 41 -2.75 2.57 1.10
C ILE A 41 -2.26 3.89 1.73
N LYS A 42 -2.84 5.02 1.31
CA LYS A 42 -2.50 6.35 1.85
C LYS A 42 -2.80 6.42 3.35
N ASP A 43 -3.95 5.91 3.79
CA ASP A 43 -4.36 5.92 5.19
C ASP A 43 -3.41 5.09 6.07
N VAL A 44 -3.05 3.88 5.63
CA VAL A 44 -2.10 3.00 6.36
C VAL A 44 -0.69 3.60 6.38
N ALA A 45 -0.24 4.18 5.27
CA ALA A 45 1.06 4.84 5.18
C ALA A 45 1.15 6.05 6.14
N ALA A 46 0.08 6.84 6.24
CA ALA A 46 0.02 8.00 7.12
C ALA A 46 0.13 7.61 8.60
N GLN A 47 -0.42 6.46 9.00
CA GLN A 47 -0.33 5.95 10.38
C GLN A 47 1.10 5.70 10.87
N ILE A 48 2.04 5.50 9.94
CA ILE A 48 3.47 5.29 10.27
C ILE A 48 4.35 6.49 9.87
N GLY A 49 3.75 7.64 9.52
CA GLY A 49 4.46 8.87 9.18
C GLY A 49 4.91 9.00 7.72
N ILE A 50 4.45 8.14 6.81
CA ILE A 50 4.68 8.32 5.38
C ILE A 50 3.59 9.23 4.81
N SER A 51 3.99 10.35 4.21
CA SER A 51 3.04 11.29 3.65
C SER A 51 2.24 10.66 2.49
N PRO A 52 0.93 10.96 2.37
CA PRO A 52 0.10 10.44 1.29
C PRO A 52 0.61 10.82 -0.12
N GLU A 53 1.24 11.98 -0.26
CA GLU A 53 1.85 12.45 -1.50
C GLU A 53 3.03 11.57 -1.94
N VAL A 54 3.79 11.02 -0.98
CA VAL A 54 4.85 10.04 -1.27
C VAL A 54 4.25 8.80 -1.91
N ILE A 55 3.11 8.31 -1.42
CA ILE A 55 2.42 7.15 -2.00
C ILE A 55 1.95 7.45 -3.43
N GLU A 56 1.40 8.63 -3.68
CA GLU A 56 0.98 9.04 -5.03
C GLU A 56 2.14 9.14 -6.01
N MET A 57 3.26 9.75 -5.58
CA MET A 57 4.49 9.80 -6.36
C MET A 57 4.98 8.37 -6.66
N ARG A 58 5.07 7.50 -5.66
CA ARG A 58 5.53 6.11 -5.84
C ARG A 58 4.60 5.30 -6.72
N ARG A 59 3.30 5.56 -6.67
CA ARG A 59 2.35 4.90 -7.55
C ARG A 59 2.56 5.33 -9.01
N ARG A 60 2.88 6.60 -9.27
CA ARG A 60 3.23 7.09 -10.61
C ARG A 60 4.51 6.44 -11.12
N ASP A 61 5.55 6.35 -10.28
CA ASP A 61 6.79 5.63 -10.63
C ASP A 61 6.49 4.17 -11.01
N TRP A 62 5.65 3.48 -10.22
CA TRP A 62 5.31 2.07 -10.41
C TRP A 62 4.64 1.75 -11.74
N VAL A 63 3.74 2.62 -12.22
CA VAL A 63 3.01 2.40 -13.49
C VAL A 63 3.78 2.89 -14.72
N SER A 64 4.92 3.56 -14.51
CA SER A 64 5.79 4.07 -15.57
C SER A 64 6.95 3.11 -15.88
N LEU A 65 7.07 2.00 -15.14
CA LEU A 65 8.00 0.89 -15.34
C LEU A 65 7.39 -0.19 -16.23
#